data_AF-A0A846N707-F1
#
_entry.id   AF-A0A846N707-F1
#
_cell.length_a   1.000
_cell.length_b   1.000
_cell.length_c   1.000
_cell.angle_alpha   90.00
_cell.angle_beta   90.00
_cell.angle_gamma   90.00
#
_symmetry.space_group_name_H-M   'P 1'
#
loop_
_entity.id
_entity.type
_entity.pdbx_description
1 polymer ?
#
loop_
_entity_poly.entity_id
_entity_poly.type
_entity_poly.pdbx_seq_one_letter_code
_entity_poly.pdbx_strand_id
1 'polypeptide(L)'
;MFQSLVLSIQTLQKSKYGKGNKKKLSAIMHALNRAKPIFVAKIDESTDTIKQISFRNISQDEQIPKILDEFMDNFEKECLEQENGNAKNYSLFAVTSFKIIRTLEGGKKRGLLSAHALNRLNKMFVKHPVRYSKQAIKDPLGLIFVITELAIDIKKNLSIPYEFDQTILDQMVPLLQRYYIQYDNGLGKILEEFSQMPKFKLVIEIGGEHKELIQKFLDYSIPKLPLDTRIQRAKSILNQILSEDIDSVALEYYNNLKLTFSDKELRPHLSKIAKDTPKSNKRFANTILEEIANL
;
A
#
# COMPACT_ATOMS: atom_id res chain seq x y z
N MET A 1 3.28 25.46 -7.62
CA MET A 1 2.67 25.48 -6.27
C MET A 1 3.49 24.67 -5.25
N PHE A 2 4.09 23.53 -5.59
CA PHE A 2 5.00 22.79 -4.68
C PHE A 2 6.19 23.63 -4.19
N GLN A 3 6.83 24.39 -5.09
CA GLN A 3 7.90 25.32 -4.70
C GLN A 3 7.41 26.42 -3.75
N SER A 4 6.16 26.89 -3.90
CA SER A 4 5.54 27.82 -2.95
C SER A 4 5.43 27.21 -1.57
N LEU A 5 4.96 25.95 -1.46
CA LEU A 5 4.89 25.24 -0.19
C LEU A 5 6.26 25.13 0.48
N VAL A 6 7.29 24.75 -0.27
CA VAL A 6 8.67 24.68 0.23
C VAL A 6 9.14 26.04 0.76
N LEU A 7 8.97 27.11 -0.01
CA LEU A 7 9.37 28.47 0.40
C LEU A 7 8.58 28.93 1.63
N SER A 8 7.27 28.67 1.69
CA SER A 8 6.44 29.03 2.83
C SER A 8 6.87 28.32 4.12
N ILE A 9 7.28 27.05 4.05
CA ILE A 9 7.79 26.33 5.22
C ILE A 9 9.15 26.89 5.65
N GLN A 10 10.04 27.24 4.70
CA GLN A 10 11.32 27.89 5.02
C GLN A 10 11.11 29.24 5.72
N THR A 11 10.16 30.06 5.24
CA THR A 11 9.77 31.31 5.89
C THR A 11 9.20 31.05 7.28
N LEU A 12 8.31 30.06 7.42
CA LEU A 12 7.71 29.69 8.70
C LEU A 12 8.77 29.29 9.74
N GLN A 13 9.77 28.50 9.36
CA GLN A 13 10.89 28.09 10.22
C GLN A 13 11.70 29.27 10.77
N LYS A 14 11.86 30.33 9.97
CA LYS A 14 12.57 31.56 10.35
C LYS A 14 11.69 32.53 11.17
N SER A 15 10.38 32.37 11.12
CA SER A 15 9.42 33.27 11.78
C SER A 15 9.21 32.98 13.27
N LYS A 16 8.63 33.94 13.99
CA LYS A 16 8.16 33.74 15.38
C LYS A 16 7.08 32.66 15.50
N TYR A 17 6.26 32.47 14.47
CA TYR A 17 5.12 31.55 14.45
C TYR A 17 5.55 30.07 14.36
N GLY A 18 6.73 29.80 13.81
CA GLY A 18 7.30 28.45 13.70
C GLY A 18 8.18 28.03 14.88
N LYS A 19 8.43 28.90 15.88
CA LYS A 19 9.37 28.63 16.99
C LYS A 19 9.07 27.31 17.72
N GLY A 20 7.79 27.00 17.99
CA GLY A 20 7.37 25.76 18.68
C GLY A 20 7.50 24.49 17.83
N ASN A 21 7.52 24.62 16.50
CA ASN A 21 7.50 23.49 15.56
C ASN A 21 8.81 23.33 14.76
N LYS A 22 9.89 24.08 15.07
CA LYS A 22 11.11 24.09 14.25
C LYS A 22 11.64 22.70 13.87
N LYS A 23 11.74 21.78 14.85
CA LYS A 23 12.21 20.40 14.61
C LYS A 23 11.28 19.64 13.66
N LYS A 24 9.95 19.74 13.87
CA LYS A 24 8.92 19.12 13.01
C LYS A 24 8.97 19.67 11.59
N LEU A 25 9.07 20.99 11.44
CA LEU A 25 9.19 21.66 10.14
C LEU A 25 10.47 21.27 9.39
N SER A 26 11.59 21.09 10.09
CA SER A 26 12.83 20.58 9.46
C SER A 26 12.67 19.15 8.95
N ALA A 27 12.03 18.28 9.72
CA ALA A 27 11.73 16.91 9.28
C ALA A 27 10.80 16.89 8.06
N ILE A 28 9.77 17.73 8.05
CA ILE A 28 8.86 17.93 6.91
C ILE A 28 9.65 18.40 5.69
N MET A 29 10.51 19.41 5.83
CA MET A 29 11.35 19.91 4.74
C MET A 29 12.23 18.80 4.13
N HIS A 30 12.83 17.96 4.97
CA HIS A 30 13.60 16.81 4.49
C HIS A 30 12.74 15.79 3.74
N ALA A 31 11.50 15.55 4.17
CA ALA A 31 10.57 14.69 3.46
C ALA A 31 10.18 15.29 2.09
N LEU A 32 9.80 16.56 2.06
CA LEU A 32 9.43 17.28 0.83
C LEU A 32 10.59 17.32 -0.18
N ASN A 33 11.82 17.56 0.27
CA ASN A 33 12.99 17.55 -0.62
C ASN A 33 13.21 16.20 -1.31
N ARG A 34 12.84 15.08 -0.66
CA ARG A 34 12.89 13.75 -1.29
C ARG A 34 11.75 13.53 -2.29
N ALA A 35 10.60 14.18 -2.08
CA ALA A 35 9.46 14.15 -2.99
C ALA A 35 9.64 15.07 -4.20
N LYS A 36 10.58 16.03 -4.14
CA LYS A 36 10.84 17.01 -5.22
C LYS A 36 10.89 16.39 -6.63
N PRO A 37 11.52 15.22 -6.87
CA PRO A 37 11.56 14.63 -8.21
C PRO A 37 10.19 14.26 -8.80
N ILE A 38 9.13 14.14 -7.99
CA ILE A 38 7.75 13.92 -8.48
C ILE A 38 7.24 15.15 -9.23
N PHE A 39 7.59 16.34 -8.73
CA PHE A 39 7.11 17.61 -9.24
C PHE A 39 8.07 18.03 -10.35
N VAL A 40 7.77 17.58 -11.57
CA VAL A 40 8.51 17.98 -12.77
C VAL A 40 8.53 19.50 -12.80
N ALA A 41 9.74 20.08 -12.77
CA ALA A 41 9.89 21.51 -12.94
C ALA A 41 9.47 21.83 -14.37
N LYS A 42 8.23 22.28 -14.56
CA LYS A 42 7.97 23.17 -15.69
C LYS A 42 8.88 24.37 -15.44
N ILE A 43 9.89 24.51 -16.29
CA ILE A 43 10.60 25.78 -16.43
C ILE A 43 9.58 26.71 -17.07
N ASP A 44 8.67 27.26 -16.27
CA ASP A 44 7.99 28.48 -16.67
C ASP A 44 9.00 29.59 -16.39
N GLU A 45 9.53 30.16 -17.47
CA GLU A 45 10.38 31.36 -17.46
C GLU A 45 9.61 32.62 -17.02
N SER A 46 8.39 32.49 -16.50
CA SER A 46 7.70 33.62 -15.88
C SER A 46 8.23 33.84 -14.46
N THR A 47 8.88 34.99 -14.30
CA THR A 47 9.29 35.62 -13.05
C THR A 47 8.09 36.09 -12.21
N ASP A 48 6.99 35.34 -12.22
CA ASP A 48 5.85 35.61 -11.37
C ASP A 48 6.23 35.29 -9.93
N THR A 49 6.28 36.33 -9.10
CA THR A 49 6.46 36.22 -7.65
C THR A 49 5.70 35.03 -7.09
N ILE A 50 6.43 34.01 -6.64
CA ILE A 50 5.85 32.77 -6.12
C ILE A 50 4.97 33.15 -4.91
N LYS A 51 3.64 33.13 -5.10
CA LYS A 51 2.67 33.45 -4.04
C LYS A 51 2.82 32.47 -2.89
N GLN A 52 3.35 32.93 -1.76
CA GLN A 52 3.56 32.12 -0.55
C GLN A 52 2.23 31.87 0.18
N ILE A 53 2.04 30.64 0.64
CA ILE A 53 1.00 30.26 1.60
C ILE A 53 1.28 30.99 2.93
N SER A 54 0.28 31.72 3.44
CA SER A 54 0.40 32.46 4.70
C SER A 54 0.05 31.58 5.90
N PHE A 55 1.03 31.36 6.77
CA PHE A 55 0.86 30.66 8.04
C PHE A 55 0.67 31.60 9.25
N ARG A 56 0.54 32.92 9.04
CA ARG A 56 0.53 33.92 10.12
C ARG A 56 -0.64 33.75 11.10
N ASN A 57 -1.80 33.34 10.60
CA ASN A 57 -3.03 33.19 11.38
C ASN A 57 -3.39 31.72 11.66
N ILE A 58 -2.46 30.79 11.41
CA ILE A 58 -2.66 29.36 11.62
C ILE A 58 -2.00 28.96 12.94
N SER A 59 -2.78 28.36 13.84
CA SER A 59 -2.26 27.87 15.11
C SER A 59 -1.18 26.82 14.88
N GLN A 60 -0.26 26.68 15.84
CA GLN A 60 0.86 25.74 15.70
C GLN A 60 0.39 24.30 15.48
N ASP A 61 -0.74 23.92 16.07
CA ASP A 61 -1.30 22.59 15.91
C ASP A 61 -1.89 22.39 14.50
N GLU A 62 -2.39 23.44 13.83
CA GLU A 62 -2.98 23.36 12.50
C GLU A 62 -1.98 23.57 11.35
N GLN A 63 -0.73 23.97 11.65
CA GLN A 63 0.31 24.16 10.64
C GLN A 63 0.63 22.86 9.88
N ILE A 64 0.79 21.74 10.58
CA ILE A 64 1.14 20.45 9.96
C ILE A 64 -0.01 19.87 9.12
N PRO A 65 -1.27 19.82 9.62
CA PRO A 65 -2.43 19.50 8.77
C PRO A 65 -2.48 20.33 7.49
N LYS A 66 -2.33 21.65 7.60
CA LYS A 66 -2.37 22.53 6.44
C LYS A 66 -1.24 22.25 5.46
N ILE A 67 -0.02 22.01 5.94
CA ILE A 67 1.10 21.62 5.08
C ILE A 67 0.82 20.31 4.35
N LEU A 68 0.24 19.33 5.03
CA LEU A 68 -0.12 18.04 4.44
C LEU A 68 -1.17 18.24 3.34
N ASP A 69 -2.23 19.00 3.59
CA ASP A 69 -3.28 19.30 2.60
C ASP A 69 -2.70 19.96 1.34
N GLU A 70 -1.88 21.00 1.53
CA GLU A 70 -1.23 21.70 0.42
C GLU A 70 -0.29 20.77 -0.35
N PHE A 71 0.41 19.86 0.32
CA PHE A 71 1.22 18.84 -0.35
C PHE A 71 0.37 17.89 -1.20
N MET A 72 -0.76 17.42 -0.67
CA MET A 72 -1.68 16.53 -1.39
C MET A 72 -2.33 17.22 -2.58
N ASP A 73 -2.74 18.47 -2.43
CA ASP A 73 -3.31 19.27 -3.51
C ASP A 73 -2.29 19.56 -4.61
N ASN A 74 -1.04 19.87 -4.23
CA ASN A 74 0.04 20.06 -5.19
C ASN A 74 0.32 18.77 -5.96
N PHE A 75 0.28 17.60 -5.30
CA PHE A 75 0.49 16.32 -5.98
C PHE A 75 -0.62 16.04 -7.01
N GLU A 76 -1.89 16.26 -6.66
CA GLU A 76 -3.02 16.11 -7.59
C GLU A 76 -2.82 17.01 -8.83
N LYS A 77 -2.60 18.31 -8.62
CA LYS A 77 -2.56 19.31 -9.70
C LYS A 77 -1.28 19.29 -10.54
N GLU A 78 -0.12 19.13 -9.91
CA GLU A 78 1.16 19.25 -10.63
C GLU A 78 1.68 17.93 -11.16
N CYS A 79 1.31 16.80 -10.55
CA CYS A 79 1.77 15.48 -10.97
C CYS A 79 0.66 14.69 -11.67
N LEU A 80 -0.50 14.49 -11.02
CA LEU A 80 -1.51 13.57 -11.55
C LEU A 80 -2.26 14.12 -12.76
N GLU A 81 -2.61 15.41 -12.77
CA GLU A 81 -3.22 16.08 -13.93
C GLU A 81 -2.29 16.12 -15.15
N GLN A 82 -0.97 15.96 -14.96
CA GLN A 82 0.01 15.80 -16.04
C GLN A 82 0.24 14.34 -16.43
N GLU A 83 -0.71 13.46 -16.12
CA GLU A 83 -0.70 12.04 -16.45
C GLU A 83 0.44 11.20 -15.82
N ASN A 84 1.10 11.73 -14.79
CA ASN A 84 2.21 11.04 -14.10
C ASN A 84 1.75 10.13 -12.93
N GLY A 85 0.53 9.59 -13.01
CA GLY A 85 -0.08 8.70 -12.02
C GLY A 85 0.42 7.25 -12.03
N ASN A 86 1.73 7.04 -11.95
CA ASN A 86 2.32 5.69 -11.86
C ASN A 86 2.55 5.25 -10.40
N ALA A 87 2.72 3.94 -10.19
CA ALA A 87 2.89 3.35 -8.85
C ALA A 87 4.06 3.93 -8.06
N LYS A 88 5.19 4.24 -8.73
CA LYS A 88 6.37 4.85 -8.10
C LYS A 88 6.05 6.25 -7.54
N ASN A 89 5.36 7.08 -8.30
CA ASN A 89 4.99 8.43 -7.88
C ASN A 89 3.98 8.39 -6.74
N TYR A 90 2.97 7.52 -6.82
CA TYR A 90 2.04 7.28 -5.71
C TYR A 90 2.73 6.76 -4.45
N SER A 91 3.69 5.85 -4.59
CA SER A 91 4.51 5.34 -3.47
C SER A 91 5.29 6.48 -2.80
N LEU A 92 6.00 7.30 -3.58
CA LEU A 92 6.78 8.42 -3.05
C LEU A 92 5.89 9.53 -2.46
N PHE A 93 4.71 9.76 -3.04
CA PHE A 93 3.69 10.63 -2.46
C PHE A 93 3.20 10.10 -1.12
N ALA A 94 2.71 8.86 -1.07
CA ALA A 94 2.16 8.25 0.13
C ALA A 94 3.19 8.25 1.27
N VAL A 95 4.44 7.89 0.99
CA VAL A 95 5.48 7.87 2.03
C VAL A 95 5.83 9.26 2.54
N THR A 96 5.76 10.27 1.68
CA THR A 96 6.00 11.66 2.07
C THR A 96 4.88 12.14 2.97
N SER A 97 3.61 11.87 2.60
CA SER A 97 2.45 12.13 3.44
C SER A 97 2.60 11.45 4.81
N PHE A 98 2.96 10.16 4.83
CA PHE A 98 3.15 9.43 6.09
C PHE A 98 4.27 10.01 6.95
N LYS A 99 5.38 10.45 6.35
CA LYS A 99 6.47 11.13 7.08
C LYS A 99 6.04 12.46 7.67
N ILE A 100 5.26 13.25 6.95
CA ILE A 100 4.70 14.52 7.46
C ILE A 100 3.80 14.21 8.66
N ILE A 101 2.90 13.22 8.54
CA ILE A 101 2.00 12.81 9.62
C ILE A 101 2.77 12.33 10.86
N ARG A 102 3.82 11.52 10.68
CA ARG A 102 4.68 11.02 11.76
C ARG A 102 5.48 12.09 12.51
N THR A 103 5.49 13.34 12.05
CA THR A 103 6.06 14.45 12.83
C THR A 103 5.15 14.87 14.00
N LEU A 104 3.89 14.44 13.98
CA LEU A 104 2.98 14.57 15.10
C LEU A 104 3.19 13.46 16.12
N GLU A 105 2.94 13.80 17.38
CA GLU A 105 2.89 12.83 18.46
C GLU A 105 1.73 11.85 18.23
N GLY A 106 1.86 10.66 18.83
CA GLY A 106 0.80 9.69 18.83
C GLY A 106 -0.47 10.25 19.47
N GLY A 107 -1.62 9.89 18.93
CA GLY A 107 -2.94 10.30 19.44
C GLY A 107 -3.94 10.55 18.31
N LYS A 108 -5.14 10.95 18.72
CA LYS A 108 -6.31 11.07 17.83
C LYS A 108 -6.03 11.89 16.57
N LYS A 109 -5.34 13.03 16.71
CA LYS A 109 -5.03 13.91 15.57
C LYS A 109 -4.18 13.22 14.49
N ARG A 110 -3.15 12.47 14.90
CA ARG A 110 -2.30 11.70 13.98
C ARG A 110 -3.11 10.62 13.26
N GLY A 111 -3.92 9.86 14.01
CA GLY A 111 -4.79 8.84 13.44
C GLY A 111 -5.78 9.40 12.42
N LEU A 112 -6.41 10.55 12.72
CA LEU A 112 -7.32 11.24 11.79
C LEU A 112 -6.62 11.71 10.52
N LEU A 113 -5.38 12.19 10.60
CA LEU A 113 -4.61 12.59 9.42
C LEU A 113 -4.15 11.40 8.58
N SER A 114 -3.82 10.26 9.20
CA SER A 114 -3.55 9.02 8.47
C SER A 114 -4.79 8.55 7.70
N ALA A 115 -5.98 8.61 8.32
CA ALA A 115 -7.24 8.31 7.64
C ALA A 115 -7.55 9.31 6.52
N HIS A 116 -7.31 10.60 6.75
CA HIS A 116 -7.46 11.64 5.74
C HIS A 116 -6.55 11.42 4.53
N ALA A 117 -5.29 11.03 4.75
CA ALA A 117 -4.37 10.72 3.65
C ALA A 117 -4.85 9.52 2.81
N LEU A 118 -5.38 8.46 3.44
CA LEU A 118 -5.97 7.34 2.72
C LEU A 118 -7.24 7.75 1.94
N ASN A 119 -8.09 8.59 2.52
CA ASN A 119 -9.27 9.12 1.83
C ASN A 119 -8.88 10.02 0.62
N ARG A 120 -7.83 10.84 0.75
CA ARG A 120 -7.30 11.63 -0.38
C ARG A 120 -6.73 10.71 -1.47
N LEU A 121 -5.98 9.67 -1.11
CA LEU A 121 -5.52 8.63 -2.05
C LEU A 121 -6.68 7.96 -2.78
N ASN A 122 -7.73 7.56 -2.05
CA ASN A 122 -8.93 6.97 -2.62
C ASN A 122 -9.54 7.88 -3.71
N LYS A 123 -9.78 9.15 -3.37
CA LYS A 123 -10.30 10.15 -4.33
C LYS A 123 -9.38 10.34 -5.55
N MET A 124 -8.07 10.35 -5.34
CA MET A 124 -7.09 10.46 -6.43
C MET A 124 -7.12 9.22 -7.33
N PHE A 125 -7.26 8.01 -6.78
CA PHE A 125 -7.36 6.78 -7.55
C PHE A 125 -8.59 6.72 -8.45
N VAL A 126 -9.74 7.26 -8.00
CA VAL A 126 -10.95 7.35 -8.85
C VAL A 126 -10.69 8.24 -10.08
N LYS A 127 -10.06 9.40 -9.89
CA LYS A 127 -9.82 10.37 -10.97
C LYS A 127 -8.61 10.02 -11.84
N HIS A 128 -7.56 9.49 -11.22
CA HIS A 128 -6.25 9.23 -11.81
C HIS A 128 -5.76 7.82 -11.40
N PRO A 129 -6.34 6.74 -11.97
CA PRO A 129 -5.97 5.37 -11.64
C PRO A 129 -4.48 5.10 -11.79
N VAL A 130 -3.95 4.19 -10.97
CA VAL A 130 -2.53 3.84 -10.95
C VAL A 130 -2.15 3.13 -12.24
N ARG A 131 -1.18 3.69 -12.96
CA ARG A 131 -0.60 3.07 -14.15
C ARG A 131 0.52 2.10 -13.76
N TYR A 132 0.27 0.81 -13.94
CA TYR A 132 1.24 -0.26 -13.76
C TYR A 132 1.99 -0.58 -15.06
N SER A 133 2.96 0.24 -15.45
CA SER A 133 3.81 -0.02 -16.63
C SER A 133 4.95 -0.99 -16.30
N LYS A 134 5.48 -1.73 -17.30
CA LYS A 134 6.59 -2.70 -17.10
C LYS A 134 7.80 -2.13 -16.33
N GLN A 135 8.11 -0.84 -16.49
CA GLN A 135 9.19 -0.14 -15.77
C GLN A 135 8.80 0.35 -14.36
N ALA A 136 7.51 0.69 -14.14
CA ALA A 136 7.00 1.10 -12.83
C ALA A 136 6.96 -0.05 -11.79
N ILE A 137 7.11 -1.29 -12.26
CA ILE A 137 7.06 -2.52 -11.44
C ILE A 137 8.40 -2.81 -10.72
N LYS A 138 9.40 -1.92 -10.76
CA LYS A 138 10.63 -2.09 -9.96
C LYS A 138 10.49 -1.71 -8.48
N ASP A 139 9.47 -0.93 -8.10
CA ASP A 139 9.15 -0.64 -6.69
C ASP A 139 7.62 -0.48 -6.45
N PRO A 140 6.81 -1.49 -6.79
CA PRO A 140 5.35 -1.40 -6.73
C PRO A 140 4.84 -1.71 -5.31
N LEU A 141 5.59 -2.48 -4.53
CA LEU A 141 5.26 -2.84 -3.15
C LEU A 141 5.39 -1.66 -2.20
N GLY A 142 6.20 -0.65 -2.51
CA GLY A 142 6.31 0.55 -1.68
C GLY A 142 4.96 1.24 -1.45
N LEU A 143 4.07 1.25 -2.45
CA LEU A 143 2.73 1.79 -2.31
C LEU A 143 1.86 0.95 -1.37
N ILE A 144 1.82 -0.37 -1.56
CA ILE A 144 1.08 -1.29 -0.68
C ILE A 144 1.61 -1.19 0.75
N PHE A 145 2.93 -1.15 0.92
CA PHE A 145 3.56 -1.01 2.22
C PHE A 145 3.11 0.27 2.91
N VAL A 146 3.17 1.43 2.26
CA VAL A 146 2.79 2.68 2.92
C VAL A 146 1.29 2.72 3.24
N ILE A 147 0.44 2.19 2.35
CA ILE A 147 -1.00 2.07 2.64
C ILE A 147 -1.23 1.17 3.86
N THR A 148 -0.49 0.07 3.98
CA THR A 148 -0.50 -0.83 5.13
C THR A 148 -0.06 -0.10 6.40
N GLU A 149 1.02 0.68 6.33
CA GLU A 149 1.52 1.48 7.46
C GLU A 149 0.54 2.57 7.90
N LEU A 150 -0.15 3.22 6.96
CA LEU A 150 -1.19 4.20 7.28
C LEU A 150 -2.36 3.52 7.99
N ALA A 151 -2.80 2.34 7.54
CA ALA A 151 -3.86 1.57 8.19
C ALA A 151 -3.49 1.13 9.62
N ILE A 152 -2.25 0.65 9.82
CA ILE A 152 -1.71 0.31 11.15
C ILE A 152 -1.65 1.57 12.03
N ASP A 153 -1.20 2.70 11.49
CA ASP A 153 -1.12 3.95 12.23
C ASP A 153 -2.52 4.44 12.67
N ILE A 154 -3.55 4.28 11.84
CA ILE A 154 -4.93 4.59 12.21
C ILE A 154 -5.38 3.71 13.38
N LYS A 155 -5.20 2.38 13.28
CA LYS A 155 -5.56 1.45 14.34
C LYS A 155 -4.87 1.80 15.65
N LYS A 156 -3.56 2.07 15.61
CA LYS A 156 -2.78 2.41 16.80
C LYS A 156 -3.24 3.71 17.48
N ASN A 157 -3.64 4.71 16.70
CA ASN A 157 -3.96 6.04 17.23
C ASN A 157 -5.45 6.27 17.50
N LEU A 158 -6.34 5.52 16.84
CA LEU A 158 -7.80 5.62 17.01
C LEU A 158 -8.41 4.41 17.72
N SER A 159 -7.64 3.34 17.94
CA SER A 159 -8.11 2.06 18.51
C SER A 159 -9.21 1.39 17.68
N ILE A 160 -9.29 1.71 16.38
CA ILE A 160 -10.28 1.15 15.44
C ILE A 160 -9.53 0.65 14.21
N PRO A 161 -9.71 -0.62 13.79
CA PRO A 161 -9.12 -1.12 12.55
C PRO A 161 -9.58 -0.29 11.35
N TYR A 162 -8.66 0.01 10.43
CA TYR A 162 -9.03 0.68 9.18
C TYR A 162 -9.70 -0.32 8.23
N GLU A 163 -10.86 0.06 7.70
CA GLU A 163 -11.55 -0.65 6.64
C GLU A 163 -11.21 -0.01 5.30
N PHE A 164 -10.63 -0.79 4.39
CA PHE A 164 -10.24 -0.27 3.08
C PHE A 164 -11.47 -0.08 2.19
N ASP A 165 -11.56 1.09 1.59
CA ASP A 165 -12.46 1.33 0.48
C ASP A 165 -12.14 0.39 -0.69
N GLN A 166 -13.20 -0.06 -1.37
CA GLN A 166 -13.09 -0.96 -2.52
C GLN A 166 -12.14 -0.43 -3.58
N THR A 167 -12.13 0.89 -3.84
CA THR A 167 -11.23 1.52 -4.80
C THR A 167 -9.76 1.32 -4.45
N ILE A 168 -9.37 1.43 -3.17
CA ILE A 168 -7.98 1.16 -2.77
C ILE A 168 -7.62 -0.29 -3.08
N LEU A 169 -8.52 -1.22 -2.74
CA LEU A 169 -8.31 -2.65 -2.99
C LEU A 169 -8.19 -2.93 -4.50
N ASP A 170 -9.10 -2.38 -5.33
CA ASP A 170 -9.11 -2.53 -6.78
C ASP A 170 -7.81 -2.03 -7.43
N GLN A 171 -7.27 -0.91 -6.94
CA GLN A 171 -6.01 -0.39 -7.46
C GLN A 171 -4.84 -1.35 -7.20
N MET A 172 -4.86 -2.16 -6.15
CA MET A 172 -3.75 -3.08 -5.84
C MET A 172 -3.86 -4.44 -6.54
N VAL A 173 -5.03 -4.78 -7.10
CA VAL A 173 -5.32 -6.08 -7.73
C VAL A 173 -4.25 -6.51 -8.74
N PRO A 174 -3.85 -5.70 -9.73
CA PRO A 174 -2.91 -6.15 -10.77
C PRO A 174 -1.56 -6.57 -10.18
N LEU A 175 -1.14 -5.92 -9.10
CA LEU A 175 0.13 -6.22 -8.44
C LEU A 175 0.04 -7.50 -7.63
N LEU A 176 -1.01 -7.63 -6.81
CA LEU A 176 -1.19 -8.78 -5.92
C LEU A 176 -1.41 -10.07 -6.69
N GLN A 177 -2.20 -10.01 -7.77
CA GLN A 177 -2.38 -11.11 -8.70
C GLN A 177 -1.05 -11.57 -9.31
N ARG A 178 -0.18 -10.63 -9.68
CA ARG A 178 1.16 -10.97 -10.21
C ARG A 178 1.98 -11.74 -9.19
N TYR A 179 2.05 -11.30 -7.93
CA TYR A 179 2.79 -12.01 -6.89
C TYR A 179 2.21 -13.41 -6.65
N TYR A 180 0.89 -13.52 -6.61
CA TYR A 180 0.22 -14.81 -6.45
C TYR A 180 0.49 -15.79 -7.61
N ILE A 181 0.60 -15.30 -8.85
CA ILE A 181 0.92 -16.12 -10.03
C ILE A 181 2.40 -16.51 -10.05
N GLN A 182 3.30 -15.57 -9.73
CA GLN A 182 4.74 -15.75 -9.91
C GLN A 182 5.41 -16.57 -8.81
N TYR A 183 4.84 -16.62 -7.62
CA TYR A 183 5.43 -17.26 -6.45
C TYR A 183 4.48 -18.26 -5.82
N ASP A 184 5.01 -19.39 -5.36
CA ASP A 184 4.21 -20.44 -4.70
C ASP A 184 3.64 -19.96 -3.37
N ASN A 185 4.40 -19.14 -2.64
CA ASN A 185 3.95 -18.41 -1.45
C ASN A 185 3.94 -16.90 -1.71
N GLY A 186 2.89 -16.40 -2.36
CA GLY A 186 2.75 -14.97 -2.69
C GLY A 186 2.73 -14.06 -1.46
N LEU A 187 2.02 -14.47 -0.40
CA LEU A 187 1.97 -13.74 0.88
C LEU A 187 3.36 -13.65 1.52
N GLY A 188 4.01 -14.80 1.68
CA GLY A 188 5.34 -14.91 2.25
C GLY A 188 6.35 -14.07 1.47
N LYS A 189 6.27 -14.10 0.13
CA LYS A 189 7.16 -13.31 -0.71
C LYS A 189 6.99 -11.80 -0.53
N ILE A 190 5.75 -11.32 -0.43
CA ILE A 190 5.48 -9.90 -0.17
C ILE A 190 6.04 -9.49 1.20
N LEU A 191 5.85 -10.31 2.23
CA LEU A 191 6.35 -10.04 3.59
C LEU A 191 7.88 -10.07 3.67
N GLU A 192 8.52 -10.98 2.94
CA GLU A 192 9.97 -11.03 2.78
C GLU A 192 10.49 -9.74 2.14
N GLU A 193 9.88 -9.31 1.03
CA GLU A 193 10.26 -8.09 0.34
C GLU A 193 10.01 -6.84 1.19
N PHE A 194 8.91 -6.79 1.96
CA PHE A 194 8.68 -5.74 2.94
C PHE A 194 9.79 -5.65 3.99
N SER A 195 10.32 -6.80 4.39
CA SER A 195 11.38 -6.88 5.40
C SER A 195 12.72 -6.37 4.85
N GLN A 196 13.02 -6.68 3.59
CA GLN A 196 14.30 -6.36 2.94
C GLN A 196 14.35 -4.99 2.27
N MET A 197 13.19 -4.44 1.84
CA MET A 197 13.19 -3.21 1.08
C MET A 197 13.74 -2.03 1.89
N PRO A 198 14.39 -1.05 1.25
CA PRO A 198 14.76 0.19 1.90
C PRO A 198 13.45 0.91 2.25
N LYS A 199 12.96 0.73 3.49
CA LYS A 199 11.67 1.23 4.03
C LYS A 199 11.58 2.77 4.10
N PHE A 200 12.11 3.47 3.12
CA PHE A 200 12.23 4.92 3.01
C PHE A 200 12.91 5.57 4.22
N LYS A 201 13.78 4.83 4.93
CA LYS A 201 14.37 5.18 6.23
C LYS A 201 13.35 5.30 7.38
N LEU A 202 12.22 4.62 7.28
CA LEU A 202 11.29 4.41 8.38
C LEU A 202 11.79 3.20 9.20
N VAL A 203 11.80 3.34 10.52
CA VAL A 203 12.05 2.23 11.45
C VAL A 203 10.72 1.53 11.68
N ILE A 204 10.51 0.42 10.98
CA ILE A 204 9.29 -0.39 10.98
C ILE A 204 9.72 -1.86 10.98
N GLU A 205 9.16 -2.63 11.90
CA GLU A 205 9.28 -4.07 11.97
C GLU A 205 8.04 -4.70 11.34
N ILE A 206 8.23 -5.72 10.51
CA ILE A 206 7.14 -6.44 9.85
C ILE A 206 6.61 -7.50 10.83
N GLY A 207 5.31 -7.47 11.11
CA GLY A 207 4.68 -8.36 12.09
C GLY A 207 3.32 -8.90 11.65
N GLY A 208 2.55 -9.41 12.62
CA GLY A 208 1.25 -10.03 12.38
C GLY A 208 0.24 -9.11 11.71
N GLU A 209 0.20 -7.83 12.08
CA GLU A 209 -0.73 -6.86 11.47
C GLU A 209 -0.44 -6.64 9.97
N HIS A 210 0.84 -6.66 9.56
CA HIS A 210 1.21 -6.61 8.14
C HIS A 210 0.68 -7.84 7.42
N LYS A 211 0.90 -9.03 7.98
CA LYS A 211 0.41 -10.28 7.42
C LYS A 211 -1.11 -10.24 7.22
N GLU A 212 -1.87 -9.80 8.23
CA GLU A 212 -3.33 -9.68 8.16
C GLU A 212 -3.79 -8.72 7.06
N LEU A 213 -3.16 -7.56 6.92
CA LEU A 213 -3.55 -6.57 5.92
C LEU A 213 -3.18 -7.01 4.50
N ILE A 214 -2.00 -7.60 4.30
CA ILE A 214 -1.61 -8.18 3.00
C ILE A 214 -2.49 -9.37 2.64
N GLN A 215 -2.90 -10.17 3.62
CA GLN A 215 -3.86 -11.23 3.42
C GLN A 215 -5.18 -10.70 2.87
N LYS A 216 -5.75 -9.66 3.49
CA LYS A 216 -6.99 -9.01 2.99
C LYS A 216 -6.86 -8.52 1.54
N PHE A 217 -5.71 -7.94 1.20
CA PHE A 217 -5.41 -7.52 -0.15
C PHE A 217 -5.40 -8.70 -1.14
N LEU A 218 -4.76 -9.82 -0.79
CA LEU A 218 -4.73 -11.04 -1.61
C LEU A 218 -6.11 -11.69 -1.73
N ASP A 219 -6.85 -11.83 -0.63
CA ASP A 219 -8.20 -12.40 -0.59
C ASP A 219 -9.17 -11.64 -1.51
N TYR A 220 -9.01 -10.31 -1.59
CA TYR A 220 -9.78 -9.49 -2.51
C TYR A 220 -9.36 -9.65 -3.98
N SER A 221 -8.06 -9.87 -4.22
CA SER A 221 -7.46 -9.83 -5.55
C SER A 221 -7.51 -11.16 -6.30
N ILE A 222 -7.34 -12.27 -5.58
CA ILE A 222 -7.29 -13.62 -6.17
C ILE A 222 -8.60 -13.98 -6.90
N PRO A 223 -9.80 -13.76 -6.32
CA PRO A 223 -11.06 -14.11 -7.00
C PRO A 223 -11.29 -13.41 -8.34
N LYS A 224 -10.62 -12.26 -8.56
CA LYS A 224 -10.69 -11.51 -9.82
C LYS A 224 -9.82 -12.09 -10.93
N LEU A 225 -9.05 -13.15 -10.66
CA LEU A 225 -8.32 -13.87 -11.71
C LEU A 225 -9.27 -14.72 -12.56
N PRO A 226 -8.93 -14.96 -13.84
CA PRO A 226 -9.65 -15.92 -14.67
C PRO A 226 -9.75 -17.29 -13.96
N LEU A 227 -10.94 -17.90 -14.02
CA LEU A 227 -11.23 -19.15 -13.33
C LEU A 227 -10.23 -20.26 -13.72
N ASP A 228 -9.88 -20.38 -15.00
CA ASP A 228 -8.90 -21.38 -15.47
C ASP A 228 -7.52 -21.19 -14.82
N THR A 229 -7.08 -19.95 -14.64
CA THR A 229 -5.82 -19.63 -13.96
C THR A 229 -5.88 -20.05 -12.48
N ARG A 230 -7.01 -19.77 -11.81
CA ARG A 230 -7.24 -20.20 -10.42
C ARG A 230 -7.22 -21.71 -10.29
N ILE A 231 -7.89 -22.44 -11.19
CA ILE A 231 -7.91 -23.91 -11.23
C ILE A 231 -6.49 -24.47 -11.44
N GLN A 232 -5.73 -23.93 -12.39
CA GLN A 232 -4.36 -24.39 -12.65
C GLN A 232 -3.45 -24.16 -11.44
N ARG A 233 -3.55 -23.00 -10.77
CA ARG A 233 -2.77 -22.74 -9.55
C ARG A 233 -3.18 -23.66 -8.41
N ALA A 234 -4.48 -23.89 -8.20
CA ALA A 234 -4.97 -24.86 -7.21
C ALA A 234 -4.41 -26.27 -7.45
N LYS A 235 -4.42 -26.75 -8.70
CA LYS A 235 -3.80 -28.04 -9.08
C LYS A 235 -2.30 -28.06 -8.76
N SER A 236 -1.58 -26.99 -9.12
CA SER A 236 -0.15 -26.87 -8.90
C SER A 236 0.21 -26.94 -7.40
N ILE A 237 -0.45 -26.13 -6.58
CA ILE A 237 -0.20 -26.07 -5.13
C ILE A 237 -0.59 -27.40 -4.47
N LEU A 238 -1.71 -28.01 -4.87
CA LEU A 238 -2.09 -29.32 -4.36
C LEU A 238 -1.02 -30.37 -4.68
N ASN A 239 -0.50 -30.40 -5.90
CA ASN A 239 0.59 -31.33 -6.24
C ASN A 239 1.83 -31.09 -5.39
N GLN A 240 2.17 -29.83 -5.08
CA GLN A 240 3.28 -29.50 -4.18
C GLN A 240 3.05 -30.05 -2.77
N ILE A 241 1.85 -29.90 -2.20
CA ILE A 241 1.51 -30.48 -0.88
C ILE A 241 1.68 -32.01 -0.90
N LEU A 242 1.27 -32.67 -1.98
CA LEU A 242 1.29 -34.13 -2.08
C LEU A 242 2.69 -34.71 -2.31
N SER A 243 3.64 -33.90 -2.79
CA SER A 243 5.01 -34.30 -3.07
C SER A 243 6.02 -33.80 -2.04
N GLU A 244 5.58 -32.99 -1.08
CA GLU A 244 6.45 -32.40 -0.06
C GLU A 244 6.55 -33.32 1.16
N ASP A 245 7.77 -33.70 1.49
CA ASP A 245 8.06 -34.61 2.62
C ASP A 245 8.26 -33.82 3.94
N ILE A 246 8.46 -32.50 3.86
CA ILE A 246 8.63 -31.62 5.03
C ILE A 246 7.29 -31.01 5.43
N ASP A 247 6.70 -31.50 6.53
CA ASP A 247 5.39 -31.06 7.04
C ASP A 247 5.25 -29.54 7.16
N SER A 248 6.30 -28.83 7.61
CA SER A 248 6.24 -27.37 7.75
C SER A 248 6.10 -26.66 6.40
N VAL A 249 6.73 -27.19 5.35
CA VAL A 249 6.64 -26.64 3.98
C VAL A 249 5.30 -27.03 3.36
N ALA A 250 4.84 -28.27 3.57
CA ALA A 250 3.52 -28.71 3.14
C ALA A 250 2.41 -27.86 3.77
N LEU A 251 2.55 -27.48 5.03
CA LEU A 251 1.63 -26.57 5.72
C LEU A 251 1.63 -25.16 5.13
N GLU A 252 2.76 -24.63 4.67
CA GLU A 252 2.80 -23.36 3.95
C GLU A 252 2.03 -23.42 2.64
N TYR A 253 2.23 -24.48 1.85
CA TYR A 253 1.47 -24.70 0.62
C TYR A 253 -0.03 -24.88 0.89
N TYR A 254 -0.40 -25.60 1.95
CA TYR A 254 -1.79 -25.70 2.39
C TYR A 254 -2.40 -24.34 2.74
N ASN A 255 -1.66 -23.50 3.48
CA ASN A 255 -2.13 -22.15 3.82
C ASN A 255 -2.29 -21.28 2.55
N ASN A 256 -1.37 -21.39 1.58
CA ASN A 256 -1.47 -20.70 0.29
C ASN A 256 -2.67 -21.18 -0.53
N LEU A 257 -2.90 -22.50 -0.52
CA LEU A 257 -4.08 -23.11 -1.10
C LEU A 257 -5.31 -22.42 -0.48
N LYS A 258 -5.45 -22.43 0.86
CA LYS A 258 -6.57 -21.81 1.60
C LYS A 258 -6.87 -20.35 1.22
N LEU A 259 -5.87 -19.52 0.92
CA LEU A 259 -6.08 -18.12 0.49
C LEU A 259 -6.95 -17.99 -0.78
N THR A 260 -7.03 -19.06 -1.56
CA THR A 260 -7.72 -19.07 -2.86
C THR A 260 -9.15 -19.60 -2.77
N PHE A 261 -9.61 -20.05 -1.59
CA PHE A 261 -10.84 -20.83 -1.42
C PHE A 261 -11.95 -20.20 -0.59
N SER A 262 -11.78 -18.95 -0.17
CA SER A 262 -12.92 -18.08 0.15
C SER A 262 -13.84 -17.87 -1.08
N ASP A 263 -13.36 -18.28 -2.26
CA ASP A 263 -14.00 -18.15 -3.57
C ASP A 263 -15.06 -19.24 -3.85
N LYS A 264 -16.32 -18.83 -3.96
CA LYS A 264 -17.46 -19.73 -4.20
C LYS A 264 -17.45 -20.36 -5.60
N GLU A 265 -16.82 -19.73 -6.60
CA GLU A 265 -16.82 -20.21 -7.98
C GLU A 265 -15.82 -21.35 -8.20
N LEU A 266 -14.76 -21.41 -7.39
CA LEU A 266 -13.72 -22.44 -7.52
C LEU A 266 -14.16 -23.78 -6.92
N ARG A 267 -15.08 -23.75 -5.93
CA ARG A 267 -15.52 -24.93 -5.16
C ARG A 267 -16.00 -26.11 -6.02
N PRO A 268 -16.85 -25.94 -7.05
CA PRO A 268 -17.32 -27.06 -7.87
C PRO A 268 -16.18 -27.77 -8.65
N HIS A 269 -15.10 -27.03 -8.94
CA HIS A 269 -13.97 -27.53 -9.72
C HIS A 269 -12.97 -28.35 -8.87
N LEU A 270 -12.97 -28.18 -7.54
CA LEU A 270 -12.08 -28.89 -6.63
C LEU A 270 -12.27 -30.40 -6.65
N SER A 271 -13.53 -30.85 -6.65
CA SER A 271 -13.87 -32.26 -6.76
C SER A 271 -13.33 -32.92 -8.05
N LYS A 272 -13.11 -32.12 -9.10
CA LYS A 272 -12.48 -32.57 -10.35
C LYS A 272 -10.96 -32.62 -10.22
N ILE A 273 -10.35 -31.65 -9.52
CA ILE A 273 -8.91 -31.62 -9.26
C ILE A 273 -8.44 -32.91 -8.58
N ALA A 274 -9.11 -33.35 -7.52
CA ALA A 274 -8.72 -34.59 -6.82
C ALA A 274 -8.97 -35.88 -7.61
N LYS A 275 -9.82 -35.85 -8.65
CA LYS A 275 -9.99 -37.01 -9.56
C LYS A 275 -8.78 -37.21 -10.45
N ASP A 276 -8.04 -36.14 -10.76
CA ASP A 276 -6.84 -36.15 -11.60
C ASP A 276 -5.57 -36.51 -10.80
N THR A 277 -5.66 -36.62 -9.47
CA THR A 277 -4.55 -36.98 -8.58
C THR A 277 -4.26 -38.50 -8.62
N PRO A 278 -3.00 -38.95 -8.49
CA PRO A 278 -2.65 -40.36 -8.40
C PRO A 278 -3.45 -41.12 -7.34
N LYS A 279 -3.78 -42.39 -7.61
CA LYS A 279 -4.62 -43.22 -6.71
C LYS A 279 -4.10 -43.28 -5.27
N SER A 280 -2.78 -43.31 -5.07
CA SER A 280 -2.13 -43.33 -3.76
C SER A 280 -2.42 -42.09 -2.92
N ASN A 281 -2.57 -40.92 -3.57
CA ASN A 281 -2.68 -39.63 -2.91
C ASN A 281 -4.11 -39.06 -2.92
N LYS A 282 -5.04 -39.74 -3.63
CA LYS A 282 -6.41 -39.29 -3.85
C LYS A 282 -7.22 -39.06 -2.59
N ARG A 283 -7.07 -39.93 -1.57
CA ARG A 283 -7.78 -39.78 -0.28
C ARG A 283 -7.33 -38.52 0.45
N PHE A 284 -6.02 -38.32 0.55
CA PHE A 284 -5.44 -37.17 1.23
C PHE A 284 -5.78 -35.86 0.51
N ALA A 285 -5.67 -35.84 -0.83
CA ALA A 285 -6.10 -34.71 -1.66
C ALA A 285 -7.57 -34.35 -1.46
N ASN A 286 -8.48 -35.34 -1.45
CA ASN A 286 -9.90 -35.10 -1.18
C ASN A 286 -10.12 -34.47 0.20
N THR A 287 -9.46 -34.97 1.24
CA THR A 287 -9.60 -34.43 2.60
C THR A 287 -9.17 -32.96 2.69
N ILE A 288 -8.04 -32.60 2.08
CA ILE A 288 -7.58 -31.21 2.03
C ILE A 288 -8.62 -30.32 1.34
N LEU A 289 -9.12 -30.75 0.18
CA LEU A 289 -10.08 -29.95 -0.60
C LEU A 289 -11.45 -29.86 0.08
N GLU A 290 -11.91 -30.91 0.77
CA GLU A 290 -13.15 -30.91 1.55
C GLU A 290 -13.08 -29.97 2.74
N GLU A 291 -11.99 -30.00 3.51
CA GLU A 291 -11.77 -29.08 4.63
C GLU A 291 -11.80 -27.62 4.14
N ILE A 292 -11.09 -27.36 3.06
CA ILE A 292 -11.01 -26.05 2.43
C ILE A 292 -12.37 -25.58 1.88
N ALA A 293 -13.17 -26.47 1.29
CA ALA A 293 -14.48 -26.13 0.72
C ALA A 293 -15.57 -25.84 1.78
N ASN A 294 -15.38 -26.36 2.99
CA ASN A 294 -16.29 -26.19 4.13
C ASN A 294 -16.00 -24.96 5.01
N LEU A 295 -14.90 -24.24 4.73
CA LEU A 295 -14.57 -22.94 5.31
C LEU A 295 -15.31 -21.79 4.61
#